data_AF-A0A955QC11-F1
#
_entry.id   AF-A0A955QC11-F1
#
_cell.length_a   1.000
_cell.length_b   1.000
_cell.length_c   1.000
_cell.angle_alpha   90.00
_cell.angle_beta   90.00
_cell.angle_gamma   90.00
#
_symmetry.space_group_name_H-M   'P 1'
#
loop_
_entity.id
_entity.type
_entity.pdbx_description
1 polymer ?
#
loop_
_entity_poly.entity_id
_entity_poly.type
_entity_poly.pdbx_seq_one_letter_code
_entity_poly.pdbx_strand_id
1 'polypeptide(L)'
;MKKAILIGVLVLVGVSVAYCQHFWFPYTWHQKMTIEVEVDGQVLTGASVMKVSWRKNDPIGAANGPEWLGGIRGEAPYVEIPGRGILFGLISVAGHSSYAADVATQMMTGQKGWARGPQEFSLVQAAKGQPLPIPLDRYPLLVTFTDITDPKTVKQVDPENLAATLGPGVSLKRITLEITDEPVTEGKIEQVLGWWLAQGTDRRDPPPFHVHNNSPRGYETIGITKFIMKSH
;
A
#
# COMPACT_ATOMS: atom_id res chain seq x y z
N MET A 1 8.50 45.91 31.00
CA MET A 1 7.48 44.84 31.19
C MET A 1 6.78 44.47 29.89
N LYS A 2 6.05 45.36 29.20
CA LYS A 2 5.32 45.05 27.95
C LYS A 2 6.18 44.42 26.83
N LYS A 3 7.42 44.90 26.61
CA LYS A 3 8.35 44.34 25.61
C LYS A 3 8.84 42.93 25.94
N ALA A 4 9.10 42.63 27.22
CA ALA A 4 9.53 41.31 27.67
C ALA A 4 8.39 40.27 27.56
N ILE A 5 7.16 40.68 27.88
CA ILE A 5 5.97 39.85 27.69
C ILE A 5 5.74 39.56 26.20
N LEU A 6 5.87 40.58 25.34
CA LEU A 6 5.73 40.42 23.89
C LEU A 6 6.79 39.45 23.32
N ILE A 7 8.05 39.57 23.73
CA ILE A 7 9.12 38.64 23.32
C ILE A 7 8.82 37.22 23.80
N GLY A 8 8.39 37.05 25.06
CA GLY A 8 8.03 35.74 25.61
C GLY A 8 6.88 35.08 24.86
N VAL A 9 5.84 35.83 24.50
CA VAL A 9 4.71 35.34 23.69
C VAL A 9 5.17 34.95 22.29
N LEU A 10 6.00 35.77 21.64
CA LEU A 10 6.51 35.45 20.29
C LEU A 10 7.38 34.19 20.28
N VAL A 11 8.20 33.97 21.31
CA VAL A 11 8.98 32.73 21.46
C VAL A 11 8.07 31.53 21.69
N LEU A 12 7.07 31.63 22.56
CA LEU A 12 6.10 30.57 22.79
C LEU A 12 5.31 30.22 21.52
N VAL A 13 4.87 31.23 20.76
CA VAL A 13 4.19 31.03 19.47
C VAL A 13 5.14 30.40 18.46
N GLY A 14 6.39 30.87 18.35
CA GLY A 14 7.39 30.30 17.45
C GLY A 14 7.71 28.84 17.74
N VAL A 15 7.89 28.49 19.03
CA VAL A 15 8.09 27.10 19.48
C VAL A 15 6.85 26.26 19.19
N SER A 16 5.64 26.79 19.44
CA SER A 16 4.39 26.08 19.18
C SER A 16 4.19 25.83 17.68
N VAL A 17 4.47 26.82 16.83
CA VAL A 17 4.38 26.69 15.36
C VAL A 17 5.42 25.70 14.84
N ALA A 18 6.67 25.78 15.31
CA ALA A 18 7.72 24.83 14.93
C ALA A 18 7.38 23.40 15.39
N TYR A 19 6.82 23.24 16.59
CA TYR A 19 6.33 21.96 17.11
C TYR A 19 5.19 21.41 16.24
N CYS A 20 4.18 22.23 15.93
CA CYS A 20 3.10 21.86 15.02
C CYS A 20 3.65 21.49 13.64
N GLN A 21 4.61 22.26 13.11
CA GLN A 21 5.15 21.99 11.79
C GLN A 21 5.90 20.66 11.72
N HIS A 22 6.68 20.36 12.76
CA HIS A 22 7.52 19.16 12.83
C HIS A 22 6.74 17.88 13.12
N PHE A 23 5.65 17.96 13.89
CA PHE A 23 4.88 16.77 14.31
C PHE A 23 3.52 16.61 13.58
N TRP A 24 2.94 17.68 13.03
CA TRP A 24 1.60 17.62 12.42
C TRP A 24 1.54 17.68 10.90
N PHE A 25 2.59 18.13 10.18
CA PHE A 25 2.55 18.06 8.71
C PHE A 25 3.15 16.75 8.19
N PRO A 26 2.35 15.87 7.56
CA PRO A 26 2.86 14.64 7.00
C PRO A 26 3.62 14.89 5.68
N TYR A 27 4.66 14.11 5.44
CA TYR A 27 5.14 13.86 4.09
C TYR A 27 4.07 13.08 3.33
N THR A 28 3.71 13.53 2.13
CA THR A 28 2.68 12.85 1.33
C THR A 28 3.08 12.79 -0.13
N TRP A 29 2.66 11.73 -0.81
CA TRP A 29 2.76 11.58 -2.25
C TRP A 29 1.67 10.64 -2.75
N HIS A 30 1.40 10.68 -4.06
CA HIS A 30 0.64 9.63 -4.73
C HIS A 30 1.61 8.71 -5.46
N GLN A 31 1.32 7.42 -5.41
CA GLN A 31 2.07 6.42 -6.14
C GLN A 31 1.11 5.51 -6.91
N LYS A 32 1.43 5.26 -8.17
CA LYS A 32 0.70 4.37 -9.05
C LYS A 32 1.41 3.04 -9.11
N MET A 33 0.70 1.99 -8.78
CA MET A 33 1.15 0.63 -8.99
C MET A 33 0.46 0.05 -10.22
N THR A 34 1.24 -0.52 -11.14
CA THR A 34 0.74 -1.14 -12.36
C THR A 34 1.20 -2.58 -12.43
N ILE A 35 0.28 -3.51 -12.68
CA ILE A 35 0.52 -4.93 -12.89
C ILE A 35 0.30 -5.23 -14.37
N GLU A 36 1.28 -5.86 -15.01
CA GLU A 36 1.17 -6.35 -16.39
C GLU A 36 1.26 -7.87 -16.40
N VAL A 37 0.23 -8.51 -16.94
CA VAL A 37 0.13 -9.96 -17.10
C VAL A 37 0.12 -10.26 -18.58
N GLU A 38 0.95 -11.20 -19.02
CA GLU A 38 0.88 -11.75 -20.37
C GLU A 38 -0.04 -12.97 -20.37
N VAL A 39 -0.97 -13.01 -21.32
CA VAL A 39 -1.97 -14.07 -21.51
C VAL A 39 -1.97 -14.42 -22.98
N ASP A 40 -1.47 -15.61 -23.33
CA ASP A 40 -1.45 -16.12 -24.69
C ASP A 40 -0.82 -15.12 -25.70
N GLY A 41 0.23 -14.40 -25.26
CA GLY A 41 0.96 -13.39 -26.04
C GLY A 41 0.37 -11.98 -26.00
N GLN A 42 -0.77 -11.75 -25.35
CA GLN A 42 -1.36 -10.43 -25.15
C GLN A 42 -1.09 -9.90 -23.74
N VAL A 43 -0.77 -8.61 -23.61
CA VAL A 43 -0.54 -7.99 -22.31
C VAL A 43 -1.84 -7.36 -21.79
N LEU A 44 -2.31 -7.85 -20.65
CA LEU A 44 -3.39 -7.26 -19.86
C LEU A 44 -2.78 -6.42 -18.73
N THR A 45 -3.37 -5.26 -18.47
CA THR A 45 -2.82 -4.27 -17.54
C THR A 45 -3.85 -3.82 -16.53
N GLY A 46 -3.43 -3.72 -15.27
CA GLY A 46 -4.24 -3.24 -14.15
C GLY A 46 -3.45 -2.23 -13.33
N ALA A 47 -4.07 -1.11 -12.97
CA ALA A 47 -3.39 -0.06 -12.21
C ALA A 47 -4.30 0.60 -11.17
N SER A 48 -3.67 1.05 -10.08
CA SER A 48 -4.30 1.86 -9.04
C SER A 48 -3.31 2.85 -8.45
N VAL A 49 -3.83 4.04 -8.13
CA VAL A 49 -3.11 5.12 -7.49
C VAL A 49 -3.46 5.15 -6.01
N MET A 50 -2.45 5.15 -5.16
CA MET A 50 -2.55 5.20 -3.70
C MET A 50 -1.91 6.47 -3.17
N LYS A 51 -2.52 7.11 -2.17
CA LYS A 51 -1.88 8.16 -1.38
C LYS A 51 -1.13 7.56 -0.21
N VAL A 52 0.13 7.93 -0.07
CA VAL A 52 0.97 7.61 1.09
C VAL A 52 1.10 8.85 1.96
N SER A 53 1.12 8.65 3.28
CA SER A 53 1.41 9.68 4.27
C SER A 53 2.36 9.18 5.35
N TRP A 54 3.39 9.94 5.67
CA TRP A 54 4.28 9.71 6.81
C TRP A 54 4.28 10.91 7.72
N ARG A 55 3.97 10.73 9.01
CA ARG A 55 4.10 11.77 10.03
C ARG A 55 5.03 11.31 11.13
N LYS A 56 5.76 12.25 11.72
CA LYS A 56 6.56 11.95 12.90
C LYS A 56 5.63 11.68 14.07
N ASN A 57 5.93 10.64 14.84
CA ASN A 57 5.22 10.35 16.07
C ASN A 57 5.62 11.40 17.13
N ASP A 58 4.69 11.79 17.99
CA ASP A 58 5.02 12.70 19.09
C ASP A 58 5.96 12.01 20.10
N PRO A 59 6.67 12.75 20.97
CA PRO A 59 7.65 12.15 21.88
C PRO A 59 7.06 11.07 22.82
N ILE A 60 5.78 11.16 23.18
CA ILE A 60 5.10 10.20 24.07
C ILE A 60 4.78 8.92 23.28
N GLY A 61 4.24 9.07 22.07
CA GLY A 61 3.95 7.95 21.16
C GLY A 61 5.23 7.24 20.66
N ALA A 62 6.30 7.99 20.42
CA ALA A 62 7.59 7.45 19.97
C ALA A 62 8.31 6.68 21.08
N ALA A 63 8.10 7.01 22.36
CA ALA A 63 8.73 6.31 23.47
C ALA A 63 8.38 4.81 23.53
N ASN A 64 7.20 4.43 23.03
CA ASN A 64 6.68 3.06 23.07
C ASN A 64 6.25 2.54 21.67
N GLY A 65 6.65 3.24 20.60
CA GLY A 65 6.15 2.98 19.25
C GLY A 65 7.14 3.40 18.18
N PRO A 66 6.77 3.26 16.89
CA PRO A 66 7.64 3.69 15.81
C PRO A 66 7.82 5.21 15.82
N GLU A 67 9.02 5.67 15.44
CA GLU A 67 9.30 7.11 15.28
C GLU A 67 8.42 7.74 14.19
N TRP A 68 8.06 6.98 13.17
CA TRP A 68 7.26 7.42 12.03
C TRP A 68 5.99 6.59 11.90
N LEU A 69 4.87 7.28 11.74
CA LEU A 69 3.56 6.69 11.51
C LEU A 69 3.22 6.79 10.03
N GLY A 70 3.10 5.63 9.38
CA GLY A 70 2.73 5.49 7.97
C GLY A 70 1.23 5.29 7.80
N GLY A 71 0.68 5.86 6.73
CA GLY A 71 -0.69 5.68 6.29
C GLY A 71 -0.76 5.48 4.79
N ILE A 72 -1.71 4.65 4.36
CA ILE A 72 -2.03 4.41 2.94
C ILE A 72 -3.53 4.64 2.77
N ARG A 73 -3.88 5.35 1.69
CA ARG A 73 -5.28 5.51 1.24
C ARG A 73 -5.35 5.12 -0.23
N GLY A 74 -6.29 4.26 -0.60
CA GLY A 74 -6.50 3.83 -1.97
C GLY A 74 -6.83 2.34 -2.06
N GLU A 75 -6.71 1.81 -3.27
CA GLU A 75 -7.17 0.49 -3.66
C GLU A 75 -6.05 -0.35 -4.28
N ALA A 76 -6.15 -1.66 -4.11
CA ALA A 76 -5.28 -2.63 -4.74
C ALA A 76 -5.46 -2.61 -6.26
N PRO A 77 -4.38 -2.51 -7.06
CA PRO A 77 -4.47 -2.77 -8.48
C PRO A 77 -4.92 -4.21 -8.73
N TYR A 78 -5.72 -4.41 -9.77
CA TYR A 78 -6.09 -5.74 -10.23
C TYR A 78 -6.12 -5.83 -11.75
N VAL A 79 -5.90 -7.04 -12.25
CA VAL A 79 -6.00 -7.40 -13.67
C VAL A 79 -7.09 -8.44 -13.82
N GLU A 80 -8.12 -8.11 -14.59
CA GLU A 80 -9.11 -9.10 -15.04
C GLU A 80 -8.50 -9.94 -16.15
N ILE A 81 -8.58 -11.26 -16.00
CA ILE A 81 -8.09 -12.23 -16.96
C ILE A 81 -9.29 -13.00 -17.50
N PRO A 82 -9.78 -12.68 -18.71
CA PRO A 82 -11.01 -13.25 -19.26
C PRO A 82 -11.03 -14.77 -19.18
N GLY A 83 -12.09 -15.31 -18.56
CA GLY A 83 -12.28 -16.76 -18.39
C GLY A 83 -11.38 -17.45 -17.37
N ARG A 84 -10.48 -16.73 -16.68
CA ARG A 84 -9.49 -17.31 -15.75
C ARG A 84 -9.54 -16.72 -14.34
N GLY A 85 -10.04 -15.50 -14.18
CA GLY A 85 -10.25 -14.88 -12.87
C GLY A 85 -9.68 -13.46 -12.79
N ILE A 86 -9.39 -13.00 -11.57
CA ILE A 86 -8.87 -11.65 -11.31
C ILE A 86 -7.62 -11.75 -10.45
N LEU A 87 -6.51 -11.18 -10.92
CA LEU A 87 -5.27 -11.09 -10.17
C LEU A 87 -5.23 -9.75 -9.42
N PHE A 88 -5.13 -9.78 -8.10
CA PHE A 88 -4.99 -8.60 -7.25
C PHE A 88 -3.57 -8.48 -6.69
N GLY A 89 -3.05 -7.25 -6.60
CA GLY A 89 -1.83 -6.95 -5.83
C GLY A 89 -2.18 -6.20 -4.53
N LEU A 90 -2.09 -6.88 -3.39
CA LEU A 90 -2.57 -6.33 -2.11
C LEU A 90 -1.75 -5.11 -1.64
N ILE A 91 -2.45 -4.12 -1.05
CA ILE A 91 -1.86 -2.85 -0.59
C ILE A 91 -1.11 -2.97 0.73
N SER A 92 -1.47 -3.97 1.54
CA SER A 92 -0.80 -4.28 2.80
C SER A 92 -0.78 -5.78 3.02
N VAL A 93 0.16 -6.24 3.85
CA VAL A 93 0.27 -7.65 4.28
C VAL A 93 0.13 -7.75 5.80
N ALA A 94 -0.09 -8.95 6.35
CA ALA A 94 -0.18 -9.14 7.80
C ALA A 94 1.09 -8.59 8.51
N GLY A 95 0.90 -7.75 9.54
CA GLY A 95 2.02 -7.13 10.28
C GLY A 95 2.79 -6.01 9.56
N HIS A 96 2.44 -5.66 8.31
CA HIS A 96 3.05 -4.55 7.55
C HIS A 96 1.96 -3.71 6.86
N SER A 97 1.25 -2.91 7.65
CA SER A 97 0.22 -1.98 7.15
C SER A 97 0.78 -0.86 6.24
N SER A 98 2.08 -0.57 6.34
CA SER A 98 2.79 0.42 5.53
C SER A 98 3.53 -0.19 4.34
N TYR A 99 3.28 -1.46 3.99
CA TYR A 99 4.06 -2.17 2.97
C TYR A 99 4.27 -1.38 1.68
N ALA A 100 3.17 -0.93 1.04
CA ALA A 100 3.29 -0.20 -0.22
C ALA A 100 4.03 1.14 -0.06
N ALA A 101 3.95 1.76 1.12
CA ALA A 101 4.68 3.00 1.44
C ALA A 101 6.19 2.74 1.61
N ASP A 102 6.58 1.62 2.22
CA ASP A 102 7.97 1.22 2.41
C ASP A 102 8.63 0.81 1.07
N VAL A 103 7.88 0.22 0.13
CA VAL A 103 8.42 -0.14 -1.20
C VAL A 103 8.95 1.09 -1.92
N ALA A 104 8.23 2.22 -1.88
CA ALA A 104 8.66 3.45 -2.54
C ALA A 104 9.99 3.97 -1.96
N THR A 105 10.12 4.05 -0.64
CA THR A 105 11.38 4.54 -0.02
C THR A 105 12.53 3.57 -0.26
N GLN A 106 12.30 2.25 -0.20
CA GLN A 106 13.32 1.25 -0.51
C GLN A 106 13.77 1.31 -1.97
N MET A 107 12.87 1.60 -2.92
CA MET A 107 13.23 1.74 -4.33
C MET A 107 14.10 2.97 -4.57
N MET A 108 13.79 4.10 -3.94
CA MET A 108 14.54 5.35 -4.15
C MET A 108 15.88 5.39 -3.41
N THR A 109 15.99 4.69 -2.28
CA THR A 109 17.20 4.69 -1.44
C THR A 109 18.13 3.52 -1.74
N GLY A 110 17.64 2.47 -2.39
CA GLY A 110 18.34 1.19 -2.53
C GLY A 110 18.52 0.42 -1.22
N GLN A 111 18.02 0.93 -0.09
CA GLN A 111 18.15 0.28 1.21
C GLN A 111 17.30 -0.98 1.28
N LYS A 112 17.83 -2.01 1.97
CA LYS A 112 17.07 -3.20 2.38
C LYS A 112 16.57 -2.98 3.81
N GLY A 113 15.25 -3.05 4.03
CA GLY A 113 14.64 -2.84 5.34
C GLY A 113 13.85 -1.52 5.45
N TRP A 114 13.69 -1.01 6.68
CA TRP A 114 12.92 0.20 6.93
C TRP A 114 13.74 1.45 6.56
N ALA A 115 13.36 2.08 5.45
CA ALA A 115 13.92 3.35 4.98
C ALA A 115 12.91 4.48 5.30
N ARG A 116 12.95 4.99 6.53
CA ARG A 116 11.96 5.96 7.04
C ARG A 116 12.64 7.16 7.66
N GLY A 117 12.51 8.31 7.00
CA GLY A 117 13.06 9.57 7.49
C GLY A 117 12.88 10.71 6.49
N PRO A 118 13.12 11.95 6.93
CA PRO A 118 12.93 13.13 6.11
C PRO A 118 13.68 13.08 4.77
N GLN A 119 14.88 12.50 4.76
CA GLN A 119 15.72 12.40 3.56
C GLN A 119 15.11 11.40 2.58
N GLU A 120 14.74 10.22 3.05
CA GLU A 120 14.11 9.16 2.27
C GLU A 120 12.78 9.62 1.68
N PHE A 121 11.93 10.28 2.47
CA PHE A 121 10.65 10.80 2.00
C PHE A 121 10.81 11.89 0.95
N SER A 122 11.80 12.77 1.12
CA SER A 122 12.10 13.83 0.14
C SER A 122 12.60 13.24 -1.18
N LEU A 123 13.40 12.16 -1.15
CA LEU A 123 13.82 11.45 -2.36
C LEU A 123 12.62 10.89 -3.13
N VAL A 124 11.66 10.29 -2.42
CA VAL A 124 10.42 9.78 -3.05
C VAL A 124 9.62 10.91 -3.68
N GLN A 125 9.41 12.03 -2.97
CA GLN A 125 8.68 13.17 -3.50
C GLN A 125 9.35 13.80 -4.73
N ALA A 126 10.68 13.70 -4.85
CA ALA A 126 11.44 14.20 -5.99
C ALA A 126 11.42 13.26 -7.22
N ALA A 127 11.16 11.96 -7.04
CA ALA A 127 11.24 10.93 -8.08
C ALA A 127 10.01 10.86 -9.02
N LYS A 128 9.32 11.98 -9.23
CA LYS A 128 8.07 12.05 -10.01
C LYS A 128 8.26 11.69 -11.48
N GLY A 129 7.26 11.00 -12.04
CA GLY A 129 7.03 10.91 -13.49
C GLY A 129 7.79 9.82 -14.24
N GLN A 130 8.51 8.93 -13.55
CA GLN A 130 9.11 7.75 -14.18
C GLN A 130 8.66 6.45 -13.48
N PRO A 131 7.93 5.56 -14.18
CA PRO A 131 7.66 4.22 -13.68
C PRO A 131 8.94 3.40 -13.55
N LEU A 132 9.15 2.80 -12.38
CA LEU A 132 10.27 1.90 -12.10
C LEU A 132 9.77 0.48 -11.87
N PRO A 133 10.43 -0.55 -12.45
CA PRO A 133 10.08 -1.94 -12.16
C PRO A 133 10.38 -2.26 -10.69
N ILE A 134 9.40 -2.85 -10.01
CA ILE A 134 9.58 -3.34 -8.64
C ILE A 134 10.41 -4.63 -8.72
N PRO A 135 11.46 -4.80 -7.90
CA PRO A 135 12.16 -6.07 -7.79
C PRO A 135 11.26 -7.19 -7.23
N LEU A 136 11.47 -8.44 -7.66
CA LEU A 136 10.65 -9.60 -7.27
C LEU A 136 10.51 -9.77 -5.75
N ASP A 137 11.59 -9.55 -4.99
CA ASP A 137 11.61 -9.64 -3.52
C ASP A 137 10.71 -8.59 -2.83
N ARG A 138 10.30 -7.55 -3.59
CA ARG A 138 9.44 -6.44 -3.18
C ARG A 138 8.10 -6.42 -3.88
N TYR A 139 7.69 -7.51 -4.54
CA TYR A 139 6.33 -7.61 -5.07
C TYR A 139 5.29 -7.68 -3.95
N PRO A 140 4.12 -7.03 -4.15
CA PRO A 140 2.99 -7.21 -3.27
C PRO A 140 2.57 -8.67 -3.22
N LEU A 141 1.83 -9.06 -2.19
CA LEU A 141 1.18 -10.36 -2.22
C LEU A 141 0.18 -10.38 -3.38
N LEU A 142 0.36 -11.34 -4.28
CA LEU A 142 -0.53 -11.57 -5.39
C LEU A 142 -1.57 -12.62 -5.02
N VAL A 143 -2.84 -12.31 -5.25
CA VAL A 143 -3.95 -13.21 -4.92
C VAL A 143 -5.00 -13.23 -6.02
N THR A 144 -5.77 -14.31 -6.05
CA THR A 144 -6.98 -14.48 -6.87
C THR A 144 -8.06 -15.16 -6.04
N PHE A 145 -9.27 -15.31 -6.58
CA PHE A 145 -10.36 -16.07 -5.97
C PHE A 145 -10.73 -17.21 -6.91
N THR A 146 -10.94 -18.41 -6.34
CA THR A 146 -11.52 -19.50 -7.15
C THR A 146 -13.01 -19.23 -7.41
N ASP A 147 -13.69 -18.59 -6.45
CA ASP A 147 -15.03 -18.03 -6.58
C ASP A 147 -15.01 -16.59 -6.03
N ILE A 148 -15.14 -15.61 -6.93
CA ILE A 148 -15.09 -14.19 -6.55
C ILE A 148 -16.24 -13.76 -5.64
N THR A 149 -17.26 -14.58 -5.43
CA THR A 149 -18.39 -14.29 -4.53
C THR A 149 -18.24 -14.94 -3.16
N ASP A 150 -17.22 -15.78 -2.98
CA ASP A 150 -16.89 -16.43 -1.71
C ASP A 150 -15.47 -16.02 -1.26
N PRO A 151 -15.34 -15.19 -0.21
CA PRO A 151 -14.05 -14.68 0.23
C PRO A 151 -13.14 -15.80 0.77
N LYS A 152 -13.70 -16.97 1.10
CA LYS A 152 -12.96 -18.15 1.56
C LYS A 152 -12.12 -18.80 0.47
N THR A 153 -12.38 -18.46 -0.79
CA THR A 153 -11.71 -19.06 -1.94
C THR A 153 -10.49 -18.27 -2.40
N VAL A 154 -10.09 -17.25 -1.64
CA VAL A 154 -8.87 -16.50 -1.90
C VAL A 154 -7.66 -17.46 -1.93
N LYS A 155 -6.82 -17.30 -2.95
CA LYS A 155 -5.61 -18.09 -3.15
C LYS A 155 -4.46 -17.18 -3.49
N GLN A 156 -3.31 -17.44 -2.90
CA GLN A 156 -2.06 -16.82 -3.31
C GLN A 156 -1.68 -17.28 -4.72
N VAL A 157 -1.13 -16.37 -5.49
CA VAL A 157 -0.57 -16.61 -6.83
C VAL A 157 0.94 -16.44 -6.73
N ASP A 158 1.70 -17.45 -7.14
CA ASP A 158 3.15 -17.39 -7.21
C ASP A 158 3.56 -16.45 -8.35
N PRO A 159 4.25 -15.32 -8.10
CA PRO A 159 4.66 -14.38 -9.15
C PRO A 159 5.58 -14.99 -10.21
N GLU A 160 6.32 -16.05 -9.89
CA GLU A 160 7.19 -16.76 -10.84
C GLU A 160 6.44 -17.85 -11.63
N ASN A 161 5.21 -18.20 -11.21
CA ASN A 161 4.41 -19.25 -11.83
C ASN A 161 2.89 -18.99 -11.74
N LEU A 162 2.43 -17.91 -12.38
CA LEU A 162 0.99 -17.58 -12.47
C LEU A 162 0.17 -18.74 -13.05
N ALA A 163 0.73 -19.45 -14.04
CA ALA A 163 0.04 -20.52 -14.76
C ALA A 163 -0.43 -21.67 -13.85
N ALA A 164 0.26 -21.93 -12.74
CA ALA A 164 -0.14 -22.93 -11.76
C ALA A 164 -1.51 -22.64 -11.12
N THR A 165 -1.90 -21.35 -11.04
CA THR A 165 -3.17 -20.93 -10.41
C THR A 165 -4.17 -20.40 -11.43
N LEU A 166 -3.71 -19.69 -12.47
CA LEU A 166 -4.55 -18.99 -13.45
C LEU A 166 -4.62 -19.72 -14.82
N GLY A 167 -4.01 -20.91 -14.91
CA GLY A 167 -4.02 -21.76 -16.09
C GLY A 167 -2.90 -21.46 -17.10
N PRO A 168 -2.67 -22.36 -18.07
CA PRO A 168 -1.54 -22.31 -18.99
C PRO A 168 -1.55 -21.05 -19.87
N GLY A 169 -0.38 -20.50 -20.18
CA GLY A 169 -0.26 -19.30 -21.02
C GLY A 169 -0.42 -17.96 -20.28
N VAL A 170 -0.57 -17.99 -18.94
CA VAL A 170 -0.56 -16.79 -18.09
C VAL A 170 0.79 -16.65 -17.39
N SER A 171 1.43 -15.48 -17.54
CA SER A 171 2.68 -15.15 -16.85
C SER A 171 2.69 -13.69 -16.40
N LEU A 172 3.42 -13.39 -15.32
CA LEU A 172 3.59 -12.02 -14.86
C LEU A 172 4.73 -11.39 -15.66
N LYS A 173 4.44 -10.27 -16.33
CA LYS A 173 5.45 -9.56 -17.11
C LYS A 173 6.29 -8.64 -16.23
N ARG A 174 5.62 -7.79 -15.44
CA ARG A 174 6.25 -6.90 -14.46
C ARG A 174 5.20 -6.25 -13.57
N ILE A 175 5.67 -5.73 -12.44
CA ILE A 175 4.95 -4.75 -11.63
C ILE A 175 5.80 -3.49 -11.58
N THR A 176 5.18 -2.32 -11.79
CA THR A 176 5.87 -1.03 -11.73
C THR A 176 5.29 -0.14 -10.64
N LEU A 177 6.14 0.74 -10.12
CA LEU A 177 5.79 1.82 -9.20
C LEU A 177 6.17 3.16 -9.85
N GLU A 178 5.26 4.12 -9.83
CA GLU A 178 5.48 5.48 -10.31
C GLU A 178 5.01 6.48 -9.26
N ILE A 179 5.81 7.50 -8.96
CA ILE A 179 5.35 8.65 -8.16
C ILE A 179 4.65 9.62 -9.12
N THR A 180 3.38 9.92 -8.86
CA THR A 180 2.49 10.61 -9.80
C THR A 180 1.70 11.73 -9.10
N ASP A 181 1.07 12.60 -9.89
CA ASP A 181 0.07 13.58 -9.44
C ASP A 181 -1.36 13.15 -9.80
N GLU A 182 -1.55 11.98 -10.43
CA GLU A 182 -2.87 11.39 -10.67
C GLU A 182 -3.69 11.28 -9.38
N PRO A 183 -5.02 11.43 -9.44
CA PRO A 183 -5.87 11.27 -8.27
C PRO A 183 -5.83 9.83 -7.74
N VAL A 184 -6.03 9.68 -6.42
CA VAL A 184 -6.18 8.37 -5.78
C VAL A 184 -7.32 7.60 -6.46
N THR A 185 -7.07 6.32 -6.75
CA THR A 185 -8.09 5.43 -7.32
C THR A 185 -9.15 5.12 -6.26
N GLU A 186 -10.41 5.27 -6.66
CA GLU A 186 -11.58 5.05 -5.83
C GLU A 186 -12.67 4.32 -6.63
N GLY A 187 -13.39 3.41 -5.99
CA GLY A 187 -14.58 2.74 -6.52
C GLY A 187 -14.31 1.48 -7.35
N LYS A 188 -13.07 1.11 -7.67
CA LYS A 188 -12.80 -0.07 -8.51
C LYS A 188 -12.94 -1.36 -7.70
N ILE A 189 -12.40 -1.38 -6.48
CA ILE A 189 -12.56 -2.52 -5.57
C ILE A 189 -14.03 -2.67 -5.14
N GLU A 190 -14.77 -1.59 -4.96
CA GLU A 190 -16.21 -1.64 -4.71
C GLU A 190 -16.99 -2.26 -5.88
N GLN A 191 -16.58 -2.00 -7.11
CA GLN A 191 -17.23 -2.59 -8.28
C GLN A 191 -17.09 -4.12 -8.31
N VAL A 192 -15.94 -4.64 -7.89
CA VAL A 192 -15.63 -6.08 -7.97
C VAL A 192 -15.93 -6.84 -6.67
N LEU A 193 -15.66 -6.21 -5.52
CA LEU A 193 -15.75 -6.79 -4.18
C LEU A 193 -16.75 -6.04 -3.27
N GLY A 194 -17.64 -5.21 -3.83
CA GLY A 194 -18.64 -4.46 -3.07
C GLY A 194 -19.59 -5.35 -2.27
N TRP A 195 -19.83 -6.58 -2.76
CA TRP A 195 -20.59 -7.60 -2.04
C TRP A 195 -19.92 -8.00 -0.72
N TRP A 196 -18.59 -8.03 -0.66
CA TRP A 196 -17.84 -8.36 0.56
C TRP A 196 -17.81 -7.18 1.52
N LEU A 197 -17.65 -5.95 0.99
CA LEU A 197 -17.72 -4.72 1.78
C LEU A 197 -19.07 -4.55 2.49
N ALA A 198 -20.18 -4.86 1.80
CA ALA A 198 -21.52 -4.77 2.36
C ALA A 198 -21.74 -5.76 3.54
N GLN A 199 -21.03 -6.89 3.53
CA GLN A 199 -21.08 -7.86 4.63
C GLN A 199 -20.25 -7.43 5.85
N GLY A 200 -19.32 -6.47 5.70
CA GLY A 200 -18.35 -6.04 6.72
C GLY A 200 -18.85 -5.06 7.79
N THR A 201 -20.17 -4.94 8.02
CA THR A 201 -20.70 -4.08 9.10
C THR A 201 -20.51 -4.66 10.51
N ASP A 202 -20.13 -5.93 10.64
CA ASP A 202 -19.68 -6.48 11.91
C ASP A 202 -18.14 -6.40 11.99
N ARG A 203 -17.63 -5.50 12.83
CA ARG A 203 -16.19 -5.29 13.11
C ARG A 203 -15.52 -6.49 13.82
N ARG A 204 -16.18 -7.66 13.83
CA ARG A 204 -15.67 -8.95 14.29
C ARG A 204 -15.85 -9.96 13.15
N ASP A 205 -14.86 -9.94 12.24
CA ASP A 205 -14.43 -11.03 11.35
C ASP A 205 -15.46 -12.09 10.91
N PRO A 206 -15.74 -12.25 9.60
CA PRO A 206 -15.70 -13.60 9.06
C PRO A 206 -14.26 -14.12 9.24
N PRO A 207 -14.06 -15.33 9.79
CA PRO A 207 -12.80 -15.77 10.38
C PRO A 207 -11.60 -15.59 9.44
N PRO A 208 -10.40 -15.33 9.98
CA PRO A 208 -9.17 -15.21 9.21
C PRO A 208 -8.95 -16.45 8.33
N PHE A 209 -8.95 -16.30 7.00
CA PHE A 209 -8.68 -17.41 6.10
C PHE A 209 -7.18 -17.64 5.97
N HIS A 210 -6.76 -18.84 6.37
CA HIS A 210 -5.39 -19.31 6.30
C HIS A 210 -5.04 -19.66 4.86
N VAL A 211 -4.14 -18.91 4.23
CA VAL A 211 -3.49 -19.39 3.00
C VAL A 211 -2.64 -20.60 3.37
N HIS A 212 -2.78 -21.72 2.66
CA HIS A 212 -1.92 -22.88 2.87
C HIS A 212 -0.45 -22.47 2.71
N ASN A 213 0.29 -22.69 3.79
CA ASN A 213 1.61 -22.18 4.09
C ASN A 213 2.68 -22.75 3.14
N ASN A 214 3.13 -21.95 2.17
CA ASN A 214 4.43 -22.07 1.49
C ASN A 214 5.10 -20.69 1.24
N SER A 215 4.55 -19.60 1.81
CA SER A 215 5.10 -18.26 1.64
C SER A 215 6.31 -18.03 2.56
N PRO A 216 7.45 -17.52 2.06
CA PRO A 216 8.57 -17.10 2.92
C PRO A 216 8.21 -15.94 3.87
N ARG A 217 7.02 -15.35 3.75
CA ARG A 217 6.52 -14.23 4.58
C ARG A 217 5.63 -14.67 5.76
N GLY A 218 5.32 -15.95 5.94
CA GLY A 218 4.58 -16.48 7.11
C GLY A 218 3.04 -16.51 6.98
N TYR A 219 2.34 -16.69 8.12
CA TYR A 219 0.88 -16.78 8.21
C TYR A 219 0.21 -15.45 7.86
N GLU A 220 -0.72 -15.46 6.91
CA GLU A 220 -1.42 -14.25 6.47
C GLU A 220 -2.95 -14.39 6.56
N THR A 221 -3.58 -13.45 7.26
CA THR A 221 -5.03 -13.23 7.24
C THR A 221 -5.36 -12.21 6.17
N ILE A 222 -6.15 -12.61 5.18
CA ILE A 222 -6.62 -11.72 4.11
C ILE A 222 -8.04 -11.24 4.44
N GLY A 223 -8.18 -9.95 4.72
CA GLY A 223 -9.45 -9.27 4.88
C GLY A 223 -9.63 -8.16 3.85
N ILE A 224 -10.84 -7.59 3.75
CA ILE A 224 -11.15 -6.56 2.75
C ILE A 224 -10.26 -5.32 2.85
N THR A 225 -9.74 -5.02 4.05
CA THR A 225 -8.78 -3.92 4.30
C THR A 225 -7.42 -4.11 3.62
N LYS A 226 -7.13 -5.31 3.09
CA LYS A 226 -5.94 -5.60 2.27
C LYS A 226 -6.13 -5.28 0.79
N PHE A 227 -7.38 -5.10 0.36
CA PHE A 227 -7.75 -4.68 -0.99
C PHE A 227 -8.05 -3.19 -1.05
N ILE A 228 -8.58 -2.62 0.03
CA ILE A 228 -8.96 -1.21 0.08
C ILE A 228 -8.67 -0.60 1.46
N MET A 229 -8.01 0.55 1.46
CA MET A 229 -7.84 1.38 2.64
C MET A 229 -8.48 2.73 2.40
N LYS A 230 -9.64 2.94 3.04
CA LYS A 230 -10.23 4.26 3.20
C LYS A 230 -9.71 4.81 4.52
N SER A 231 -9.04 5.97 4.51
CA SER A 231 -8.75 6.63 5.78
C SER A 231 -10.07 7.11 6.38
N HIS A 232 -10.23 6.93 7.69
CA HIS A 232 -11.21 7.65 8.49
C HIS A 232 -10.82 9.14 8.60
#